data_AF-B7PH78-F1
#
_entry.id   AF-B7PH78-F1
#
_cell.length_a   1.000
_cell.length_b   1.000
_cell.length_c   1.000
_cell.angle_alpha   90.00
_cell.angle_beta   90.00
_cell.angle_gamma   90.00
#
_symmetry.space_group_name_H-M   'P 1'
#
loop_
_entity.id
_entity.type
_entity.pdbx_description
1 polymer ?
#
loop_
_entity_poly.entity_id
_entity_poly.type
_entity_poly.pdbx_seq_one_letter_code
_entity_poly.pdbx_strand_id
1 'polypeptide(L)'
;MITPPDRIRNRIPGLLTRALPIYLIPFLLGGNATRSLYCILVTVASMASDVIPVPVTAFVPIVLVQLTGLMGPEKLGSAFMNLEVLTASTLFVIVIAGDQTPVFSRVALRLLCTVGFQAPLLFACLMAATLLSTLLVPSGFVVVLSTIFVERFMSTVEEDLWGADLQRWSRASRARYSSDTTDHSGDTSAKTGFRQKARMHS
;
A
#
# COMPACT_ATOMS: atom_id res chain seq x y z
N MET A 1 -16.89 -9.80 -20.92
CA MET A 1 -16.45 -9.11 -22.14
C MET A 1 -15.99 -7.71 -21.74
N ILE A 2 -14.75 -7.59 -21.25
CA ILE A 2 -14.08 -6.32 -20.94
C ILE A 2 -12.63 -6.55 -21.35
N THR A 3 -12.22 -5.93 -22.45
CA THR A 3 -10.86 -6.01 -23.00
C THR A 3 -9.89 -5.15 -22.19
N PRO A 4 -8.69 -5.65 -21.84
CA PRO A 4 -7.72 -4.83 -21.10
C PRO A 4 -7.02 -3.81 -22.02
N PRO A 5 -6.86 -2.55 -21.59
CA PRO A 5 -6.28 -1.46 -22.38
C PRO A 5 -4.74 -1.38 -22.27
N ASP A 6 -4.04 -2.51 -22.14
CA ASP A 6 -2.63 -2.51 -21.71
C ASP A 6 -1.60 -2.55 -22.85
N ARG A 7 -2.03 -2.69 -24.10
CA ARG A 7 -1.11 -3.00 -25.22
C ARG A 7 -0.53 -1.78 -25.95
N ILE A 8 -1.13 -0.60 -25.83
CA ILE A 8 -0.70 0.62 -26.56
C ILE A 8 0.26 1.46 -25.71
N ARG A 9 0.15 1.41 -24.38
CA ARG A 9 0.98 2.17 -23.43
C ARG A 9 2.45 1.72 -23.40
N ASN A 10 2.74 0.50 -23.86
CA ASN A 10 4.09 -0.09 -23.79
C ASN A 10 4.93 0.08 -25.07
N ARG A 11 4.38 0.69 -26.14
CA ARG A 11 5.07 0.85 -27.43
C ARG A 11 5.81 2.19 -27.59
N ILE A 12 5.31 3.23 -26.92
CA ILE A 12 5.90 4.58 -26.85
C ILE A 12 7.26 4.61 -26.12
N PRO A 13 7.46 3.90 -24.99
CA PRO A 13 8.70 4.01 -24.24
C PRO A 13 9.90 3.36 -24.94
N GLY A 14 9.70 2.24 -25.65
CA GLY A 14 10.76 1.62 -26.45
C GLY A 14 11.23 2.48 -27.63
N LEU A 15 10.38 3.39 -28.12
CA LEU A 15 10.75 4.38 -29.14
C LEU A 15 11.55 5.53 -28.53
N LEU A 16 11.19 5.97 -27.32
CA LEU A 16 11.88 7.03 -26.58
C LEU A 16 13.29 6.60 -26.14
N THR A 17 13.46 5.35 -25.68
CA THR A 17 14.79 4.81 -25.34
C THR A 17 15.68 4.66 -26.58
N ARG A 18 15.11 4.37 -27.76
CA ARG A 18 15.83 4.30 -29.04
C ARG A 18 16.13 5.69 -29.64
N ALA A 19 15.27 6.68 -29.39
CA ALA A 19 15.48 8.06 -29.82
C ALA A 19 16.49 8.81 -28.93
N LEU A 20 16.65 8.40 -27.67
CA LEU A 20 17.59 8.99 -26.72
C LEU A 20 19.03 9.08 -27.24
N PRO A 21 19.67 8.00 -27.76
CA PRO A 21 21.02 8.11 -28.33
C PRO A 21 21.07 8.93 -29.62
N ILE A 22 19.98 8.98 -30.39
CA ILE A 22 19.92 9.72 -31.66
C ILE A 22 19.82 11.24 -31.41
N TYR A 23 19.14 11.67 -30.35
CA TYR A 23 19.14 13.06 -29.88
C TYR A 23 20.41 13.46 -29.11
N LEU A 24 21.18 12.49 -28.61
CA LEU A 24 22.42 12.72 -27.84
C LEU A 24 23.59 13.20 -28.71
N ILE A 25 23.62 12.83 -29.99
CA ILE A 25 24.76 13.02 -30.90
C ILE A 25 24.88 14.46 -31.47
N PRO A 26 23.81 15.13 -31.95
CA PRO A 26 23.96 16.47 -32.53
C PRO A 26 24.08 17.60 -31.49
N PHE A 27 23.66 17.37 -30.24
CA PHE A 27 23.52 18.44 -29.24
C PHE A 27 24.69 18.54 -28.24
N LEU A 28 25.61 17.55 -28.26
CA LEU A 28 26.87 17.60 -27.51
C LEU A 28 27.83 18.71 -27.99
N LEU A 29 27.56 19.31 -29.17
CA LEU A 29 28.31 20.43 -29.73
C LEU A 29 27.89 21.80 -29.17
N GLY A 30 26.80 21.90 -28.40
CA GLY A 30 26.37 23.13 -27.74
C GLY A 30 27.18 23.46 -26.48
N GLY A 31 27.14 24.73 -26.04
CA GLY A 31 27.83 25.21 -24.84
C GLY A 31 27.33 24.59 -23.52
N ASN A 32 28.01 24.92 -22.42
CA ASN A 32 27.77 24.27 -21.12
C ASN A 32 26.31 24.40 -20.61
N ALA A 33 25.64 25.52 -20.91
CA ALA A 33 24.25 25.76 -20.49
C ALA A 33 23.23 24.87 -21.23
N THR A 34 23.48 24.54 -22.50
CA THR A 34 22.57 23.69 -23.26
C THR A 34 22.69 22.22 -22.83
N ARG A 35 23.91 21.79 -22.47
CA ARG A 35 24.18 20.43 -21.97
C ARG A 35 23.47 20.15 -20.64
N SER A 36 23.46 21.10 -19.70
CA SER A 36 22.79 20.92 -18.40
C SER A 36 21.27 20.87 -18.53
N LEU A 37 20.68 21.75 -19.35
CA LEU A 37 19.24 21.75 -19.62
C LEU A 37 18.78 20.42 -20.23
N TYR A 38 19.58 19.87 -21.15
CA TYR A 38 19.29 18.57 -21.76
C TYR A 38 19.33 17.43 -20.72
N CYS A 39 20.34 17.41 -19.83
CA CYS A 39 20.43 16.39 -18.78
C CYS A 39 19.18 16.40 -17.87
N ILE A 40 18.69 17.59 -17.50
CA ILE A 40 17.47 17.74 -16.70
C ILE A 40 16.26 17.22 -17.48
N LEU A 41 16.10 17.64 -18.73
CA LEU A 41 14.94 17.27 -19.55
C LEU A 41 14.87 15.76 -19.82
N VAL A 42 16.01 15.12 -20.10
CA VAL A 42 16.11 13.66 -20.24
C VAL A 42 15.81 12.95 -18.92
N THR A 43 16.34 13.45 -17.81
CA THR A 43 16.10 12.83 -16.49
C THR A 43 14.61 12.87 -16.16
N VAL A 44 13.96 14.02 -16.32
CA VAL A 44 12.52 14.18 -16.08
C VAL A 44 11.69 13.31 -17.03
N ALA A 45 12.02 13.29 -18.32
CA ALA A 45 11.34 12.44 -19.29
C ALA A 45 11.51 10.94 -18.97
N SER A 46 12.67 10.54 -18.49
CA SER A 46 12.92 9.15 -18.07
C SER A 46 12.13 8.76 -16.82
N MET A 47 11.96 9.69 -15.87
CA MET A 47 11.15 9.48 -14.68
C MET A 47 9.65 9.44 -15.00
N ALA A 48 9.18 10.30 -15.89
CA ALA A 48 7.77 10.32 -16.32
C ALA A 48 7.37 9.08 -17.13
N SER A 49 8.34 8.33 -17.66
CA SER A 49 8.07 7.19 -18.52
C SER A 49 7.66 5.93 -17.75
N ASP A 50 7.88 5.84 -16.43
CA ASP A 50 7.57 4.68 -15.54
C ASP A 50 8.02 3.28 -16.03
N VAL A 51 8.83 3.22 -17.09
CA VAL A 51 9.24 1.97 -17.75
C VAL A 51 10.43 1.32 -17.08
N ILE A 52 11.17 2.12 -16.33
CA ILE A 52 12.41 1.73 -15.68
C ILE A 52 12.17 1.85 -14.17
N PRO A 53 12.56 0.83 -13.37
CA PRO A 53 12.43 0.91 -11.93
C PRO A 53 13.19 2.14 -11.42
N VAL A 54 12.55 2.91 -10.53
CA VAL A 54 13.06 4.13 -9.88
C VAL A 54 14.57 4.09 -9.55
N PRO A 55 15.15 3.02 -8.98
CA PRO A 55 16.59 2.98 -8.74
C PRO A 55 17.42 3.13 -10.01
N VAL A 56 17.05 2.46 -11.11
CA VAL A 56 17.81 2.52 -12.37
C VAL A 56 17.66 3.89 -13.03
N THR A 57 16.47 4.50 -12.97
CA THR A 57 16.25 5.87 -13.45
C THR A 57 17.01 6.91 -12.62
N ALA A 58 17.22 6.69 -11.33
CA ALA A 58 18.05 7.56 -10.48
C ALA A 58 19.54 7.55 -10.87
N PHE A 59 20.04 6.49 -11.53
CA PHE A 59 21.42 6.44 -12.05
C PHE A 59 21.60 7.19 -13.38
N VAL A 60 20.53 7.42 -14.14
CA VAL A 60 20.56 8.11 -15.44
C VAL A 60 21.23 9.49 -15.35
N PRO A 61 20.83 10.42 -14.45
CA PRO A 61 21.47 11.73 -14.35
C PRO A 61 22.95 11.64 -13.98
N ILE A 62 23.34 10.64 -13.18
CA ILE A 62 24.74 10.42 -12.75
C ILE A 62 25.60 10.13 -13.96
N VAL A 63 25.18 9.17 -14.77
CA VAL A 63 25.92 8.75 -15.97
C VAL A 63 25.93 9.88 -17.00
N LEU A 64 24.82 10.58 -17.18
CA LEU A 64 24.74 11.71 -18.13
C LEU A 64 25.64 12.88 -17.74
N VAL A 65 25.67 13.28 -16.47
CA VAL A 65 26.50 14.40 -16.00
C VAL A 65 27.98 14.08 -16.14
N GLN A 66 28.39 12.83 -15.89
CA GLN A 66 29.78 12.39 -16.06
C GLN A 66 30.18 12.33 -17.55
N LEU A 67 29.30 11.81 -18.41
CA LEU A 67 29.56 11.74 -19.86
C LEU A 67 29.62 13.12 -20.53
N THR A 68 28.86 14.09 -20.04
CA THR A 68 28.83 15.47 -20.57
C THR A 68 29.97 16.34 -20.04
N GLY A 69 30.74 15.87 -19.05
CA GLY A 69 31.84 16.61 -18.44
C GLY A 69 31.41 17.89 -17.71
N LEU A 70 30.13 17.99 -17.35
CA LEU A 70 29.56 19.19 -16.69
C LEU A 70 30.09 19.40 -15.28
N MET A 71 30.44 18.30 -14.58
CA MET A 71 30.86 18.32 -13.18
C MET A 71 31.96 17.29 -12.95
N GLY A 72 32.94 17.61 -12.10
CA GLY A 72 34.00 16.69 -11.73
C GLY A 72 33.49 15.53 -10.86
N PRO A 73 34.10 14.33 -10.94
CA PRO A 73 33.65 13.13 -10.23
C PRO A 73 33.61 13.31 -8.71
N GLU A 74 34.51 14.11 -8.16
CA GLU A 74 34.58 14.38 -6.71
C GLU A 74 33.36 15.14 -6.20
N LYS A 75 32.92 16.16 -6.94
CA LYS A 75 31.73 16.95 -6.58
C LYS A 75 30.46 16.13 -6.74
N LEU A 76 30.40 15.27 -7.74
CA LEU A 76 29.28 14.36 -7.92
C LEU A 76 29.20 13.34 -6.78
N GLY A 77 30.34 12.75 -6.38
CA GLY A 77 30.41 11.85 -5.23
C GLY A 77 29.92 12.50 -3.94
N SER A 78 30.32 13.76 -3.68
CA SER A 78 29.84 14.51 -2.52
C SER A 78 28.34 14.81 -2.56
N ALA A 79 27.76 15.02 -3.75
CA ALA A 79 26.32 15.23 -3.91
C ALA A 79 25.51 13.95 -3.69
N PHE A 80 26.10 12.77 -3.90
CA PHE A 80 25.47 11.48 -3.61
C PHE A 80 25.50 11.12 -2.14
N MET A 81 26.60 11.42 -1.45
CA MET A 81 26.74 11.21 0.00
C MET A 81 26.12 12.35 0.81
N ASN A 82 24.96 12.84 0.36
CA ASN A 82 24.21 13.84 1.08
C ASN A 82 23.49 13.23 2.29
N LEU A 83 23.40 14.02 3.36
CA LEU A 83 22.70 13.62 4.59
C LEU A 83 21.25 13.20 4.31
N GLU A 84 20.60 13.82 3.32
CA GLU A 84 19.25 13.45 2.89
C GLU A 84 19.16 12.01 2.37
N VAL A 85 20.12 11.59 1.53
CA VAL A 85 20.18 10.24 0.98
C VAL A 85 20.42 9.22 2.11
N LEU A 86 21.34 9.53 3.02
CA LEU A 86 21.61 8.69 4.19
C LEU A 86 20.38 8.58 5.11
N THR A 87 19.70 9.69 5.35
CA THR A 87 18.47 9.73 6.14
C THR A 87 17.39 8.89 5.47
N ALA A 88 17.17 9.03 4.16
CA ALA A 88 16.22 8.21 3.41
C ALA A 88 16.53 6.71 3.47
N SER A 89 17.81 6.32 3.35
CA SER A 89 18.20 4.90 3.51
C SER A 89 17.95 4.37 4.92
N THR A 90 18.16 5.20 5.95
CA THR A 90 17.93 4.83 7.35
C THR A 90 16.43 4.67 7.61
N LEU A 91 15.61 5.55 7.05
CA LEU A 91 14.15 5.44 7.10
C LEU A 91 13.63 4.14 6.49
N PHE A 92 14.22 3.72 5.37
CA PHE A 92 13.86 2.45 4.74
C PHE A 92 14.15 1.25 5.66
N VAL A 93 15.28 1.26 6.38
CA VAL A 93 15.60 0.24 7.39
C VAL A 93 14.58 0.27 8.54
N ILE A 94 14.16 1.47 8.98
CA ILE A 94 13.13 1.63 10.02
C ILE A 94 11.79 1.04 9.57
N VAL A 95 11.40 1.19 8.29
CA VAL A 95 10.18 0.56 7.75
C VAL A 95 10.25 -0.94 7.88
N ILE A 96 11.36 -1.55 7.41
CA ILE A 96 11.54 -3.00 7.45
C ILE A 96 11.54 -3.51 8.90
N ALA A 97 12.22 -2.80 9.81
CA ALA A 97 12.25 -3.15 11.22
C ALA A 97 10.88 -2.96 11.90
N GLY A 98 10.15 -1.91 11.51
CA GLY A 98 8.81 -1.58 12.00
C GLY A 98 7.78 -2.64 11.61
N ASP A 99 7.98 -3.32 10.47
CA ASP A 99 7.13 -4.44 10.07
C ASP A 99 7.23 -5.65 11.03
N GLN A 100 8.34 -5.79 11.76
CA GLN A 100 8.50 -6.93 12.67
C GLN A 100 8.12 -6.63 14.13
N THR A 101 7.79 -5.37 14.46
CA THR A 101 7.62 -4.97 15.86
C THR A 101 6.14 -4.90 16.30
N PRO A 102 5.70 -5.70 17.29
CA PRO A 102 4.30 -5.71 17.77
C PRO A 102 3.93 -4.50 18.64
N VAL A 103 4.87 -3.57 18.84
CA VAL A 103 4.69 -2.38 19.69
C VAL A 103 3.63 -1.45 19.10
N PHE A 104 3.58 -1.35 17.77
CA PHE A 104 2.61 -0.50 17.07
C PHE A 104 1.17 -0.98 17.24
N SER A 105 0.93 -2.30 17.23
CA SER A 105 -0.40 -2.88 17.46
C SER A 105 -0.94 -2.55 18.86
N ARG A 106 -0.06 -2.56 19.88
CA ARG A 106 -0.46 -2.18 21.25
C ARG A 106 -0.81 -0.70 21.37
N VAL A 107 -0.11 0.15 20.64
CA VAL A 107 -0.37 1.60 20.60
C VAL A 107 -1.66 1.90 19.83
N ALA A 108 -1.89 1.23 18.70
CA ALA A 108 -3.11 1.34 17.92
C ALA A 108 -4.34 0.93 18.75
N LEU A 109 -4.26 -0.17 19.50
CA LEU A 109 -5.35 -0.62 20.38
C LEU A 109 -5.63 0.39 21.51
N ARG A 110 -4.58 0.93 22.13
CA ARG A 110 -4.74 1.97 23.16
C ARG A 110 -5.37 3.23 22.59
N LEU A 111 -4.93 3.69 21.42
CA LEU A 111 -5.52 4.85 20.73
C LEU A 111 -7.00 4.62 20.39
N LEU A 112 -7.33 3.43 19.89
CA LEU A 112 -8.71 3.03 19.58
C LEU A 112 -9.59 3.05 20.85
N CYS A 113 -9.08 2.56 21.97
CA CYS A 113 -9.78 2.62 23.26
C CYS A 113 -9.91 4.06 23.82
N THR A 114 -8.91 4.93 23.61
CA THR A 114 -8.93 6.30 24.17
C THR A 114 -9.75 7.29 23.35
N VAL A 115 -9.75 7.17 22.03
CA VAL A 115 -10.40 8.13 21.12
C VAL A 115 -11.84 7.71 20.80
N GLY A 116 -12.18 6.43 20.97
CA GLY A 116 -13.51 5.90 20.71
C GLY A 116 -13.77 5.63 19.22
N PHE A 117 -14.91 4.98 18.95
CA PHE A 117 -15.28 4.40 17.64
C PHE A 117 -15.78 5.42 16.61
N GLN A 118 -15.20 6.64 16.56
CA GLN A 118 -15.55 7.65 15.57
C GLN A 118 -14.38 7.84 14.59
N ALA A 119 -14.49 7.17 13.44
CA ALA A 119 -13.54 7.27 12.32
C ALA A 119 -13.11 8.72 11.98
N PRO A 120 -13.99 9.74 11.88
CA PRO A 120 -13.55 11.09 11.51
C PRO A 120 -12.69 11.76 12.58
N LEU A 121 -12.91 11.45 13.87
CA LEU A 121 -12.16 12.05 14.97
C LEU A 121 -10.75 11.44 15.09
N LEU A 122 -10.63 10.13 14.81
CA LEU A 122 -9.34 9.45 14.67
C LEU A 122 -8.51 10.02 13.52
N PHE A 123 -9.10 10.20 12.34
CA PHE A 123 -8.41 10.82 11.20
C PHE A 123 -8.00 12.26 11.50
N ALA A 124 -8.86 13.05 12.15
CA ALA A 124 -8.52 14.42 12.54
C ALA A 124 -7.36 14.46 13.55
N CYS A 125 -7.36 13.58 14.54
CA CYS A 125 -6.28 13.48 15.52
C CYS A 125 -4.96 13.04 14.86
N LEU A 126 -5.01 12.05 13.95
CA LEU A 126 -3.84 11.60 13.20
C LEU A 126 -3.29 12.71 12.31
N MET A 127 -4.15 13.44 11.59
CA MET A 127 -3.74 14.58 10.77
C MET A 127 -3.15 15.72 11.60
N ALA A 128 -3.74 16.02 12.76
CA ALA A 128 -3.19 17.02 13.66
C ALA A 128 -1.82 16.59 14.22
N ALA A 129 -1.67 15.31 14.59
CA ALA A 129 -0.43 14.75 15.08
C ALA A 129 0.67 14.74 14.01
N THR A 130 0.35 14.40 12.76
CA THR A 130 1.32 14.45 11.65
C THR A 130 1.70 15.89 11.32
N LEU A 131 0.76 16.82 11.27
CA LEU A 131 1.06 18.25 11.07
C LEU A 131 2.00 18.79 12.16
N LEU A 132 1.70 18.52 13.43
CA LEU A 132 2.56 18.94 14.53
C LEU A 132 3.94 18.26 14.48
N SER A 133 3.99 16.98 14.10
CA SER A 133 5.24 16.24 13.97
C SER A 133 6.10 16.74 12.82
N THR A 134 5.51 17.15 11.69
CA THR A 134 6.27 17.71 10.55
C THR A 134 6.95 19.04 10.87
N LEU A 135 6.48 19.78 11.88
CA LEU A 135 7.15 20.99 12.36
C LEU A 135 8.38 20.69 13.21
N LEU A 136 8.43 19.50 13.84
CA LEU A 136 9.44 19.14 14.81
C LEU A 136 10.51 18.19 14.25
N VAL A 137 10.13 17.39 13.25
CA VAL A 137 10.93 16.29 12.69
C VAL A 137 10.95 16.38 11.17
N PRO A 138 12.05 15.98 10.48
CA PRO A 138 12.09 15.94 9.03
C PRO A 138 10.89 15.21 8.42
N SER A 139 10.29 15.81 7.38
CA SER A 139 9.04 15.35 6.75
C SER A 139 9.08 13.88 6.32
N GLY A 140 10.22 13.40 5.81
CA GLY A 140 10.38 12.00 5.40
C GLY A 140 10.16 11.00 6.53
N PHE A 141 10.60 11.32 7.75
CA PHE A 141 10.41 10.45 8.92
C PHE A 141 8.95 10.40 9.35
N VAL A 142 8.27 11.54 9.34
CA VAL A 142 6.85 11.63 9.72
C VAL A 142 5.97 10.87 8.75
N VAL A 143 6.23 10.98 7.44
CA VAL A 143 5.51 10.22 6.41
C VAL A 143 5.67 8.73 6.66
N VAL A 144 6.90 8.25 6.83
CA VAL A 144 7.19 6.83 7.09
C VAL A 144 6.47 6.32 8.33
N LEU A 145 6.57 7.03 9.46
CA LEU A 145 5.86 6.64 10.69
C LEU A 145 4.34 6.64 10.50
N SER A 146 3.79 7.62 9.79
CA SER A 146 2.36 7.69 9.53
C SER A 146 1.88 6.54 8.66
N THR A 147 2.65 6.12 7.65
CA THR A 147 2.33 4.97 6.81
C THR A 147 2.32 3.68 7.62
N ILE A 148 3.37 3.42 8.41
CA ILE A 148 3.44 2.23 9.29
C ILE A 148 2.26 2.23 10.27
N PHE A 149 1.94 3.39 10.84
CA PHE A 149 0.83 3.52 11.77
C PHE A 149 -0.52 3.22 11.10
N VAL A 150 -0.77 3.78 9.91
CA VAL A 150 -2.03 3.58 9.17
C VAL A 150 -2.19 2.13 8.72
N GLU A 151 -1.14 1.50 8.20
CA GLU A 151 -1.20 0.08 7.80
C GLU A 151 -1.52 -0.82 8.99
N ARG A 152 -0.87 -0.60 10.13
CA ARG A 152 -1.13 -1.35 11.36
C ARG A 152 -2.50 -1.06 11.97
N PHE A 153 -2.96 0.17 11.86
CA PHE A 153 -4.29 0.54 12.31
C PHE A 153 -5.35 -0.15 11.46
N MET A 154 -5.22 -0.10 10.13
CA MET A 154 -6.15 -0.77 9.21
C MET A 154 -6.15 -2.29 9.43
N SER A 155 -4.99 -2.92 9.61
CA SER A 155 -4.94 -4.37 9.87
C SER A 155 -5.64 -4.72 11.19
N THR A 156 -5.49 -3.90 12.22
CA THR A 156 -6.16 -4.11 13.52
C THR A 156 -7.68 -3.97 13.39
N VAL A 157 -8.15 -2.94 12.67
CA VAL A 157 -9.59 -2.72 12.44
C VAL A 157 -10.20 -3.84 11.61
N GLU A 158 -9.50 -4.35 10.60
CA GLU A 158 -9.97 -5.45 9.76
C GLU A 158 -10.10 -6.75 10.56
N GLU A 159 -9.13 -7.05 11.44
CA GLU A 159 -9.19 -8.21 12.35
C GLU A 159 -10.41 -8.14 13.30
N ASP A 160 -10.67 -6.97 13.89
CA ASP A 160 -11.83 -6.75 14.77
C ASP A 160 -13.17 -6.90 14.00
N LEU A 161 -13.22 -6.36 12.77
CA LEU A 161 -14.41 -6.44 11.92
C LEU A 161 -14.70 -7.89 11.53
N TRP A 162 -13.67 -8.65 11.15
CA TRP A 162 -13.80 -10.06 10.79
C TRP A 162 -14.19 -10.90 12.00
N GLY A 163 -13.65 -10.61 13.19
CA GLY A 163 -14.03 -11.25 14.44
C GLY A 163 -15.52 -11.04 14.79
N ALA A 164 -16.03 -9.82 14.60
CA ALA A 164 -17.44 -9.52 14.82
C ALA A 164 -18.36 -10.23 13.83
N ASP A 165 -17.96 -10.35 12.56
CA ASP A 165 -18.78 -11.01 11.54
C ASP A 165 -18.77 -12.54 11.68
N LEU A 166 -17.64 -13.13 12.06
CA LEU A 166 -17.54 -14.54 12.48
C LEU A 166 -18.46 -14.84 13.66
N GLN A 167 -18.52 -13.95 14.66
CA GLN A 167 -19.44 -14.09 15.79
C GLN A 167 -20.90 -14.07 15.32
N ARG A 168 -21.28 -13.18 14.41
CA ARG A 168 -22.64 -13.13 13.83
C ARG A 168 -22.97 -14.40 13.06
N TRP A 169 -22.06 -14.87 12.22
CA TRP A 169 -22.24 -16.11 11.46
C TRP A 169 -22.37 -17.34 12.37
N SER A 170 -21.58 -17.43 13.44
CA SER A 170 -21.68 -18.55 14.39
C SER A 170 -23.05 -18.58 15.09
N ARG A 171 -23.59 -17.42 15.48
CA ARG A 171 -24.94 -17.31 16.07
C ARG A 171 -26.05 -17.65 15.07
N ALA A 172 -25.95 -17.14 13.83
CA ALA A 172 -26.92 -17.45 12.77
C ALA A 172 -26.93 -18.93 12.39
N SER A 173 -25.77 -19.59 12.45
CA SER A 173 -25.64 -21.03 12.18
C SER A 173 -26.21 -21.86 13.34
N ARG A 174 -25.96 -21.44 14.59
CA ARG A 174 -26.51 -22.10 15.79
C ARG A 174 -28.04 -21.97 15.88
N ALA A 175 -28.59 -20.83 15.46
CA ALA A 175 -30.04 -20.64 15.37
C ALA A 175 -30.68 -21.54 14.30
N ARG A 176 -30.06 -21.69 13.12
CA ARG A 176 -30.54 -22.61 12.07
C ARG A 176 -30.50 -24.07 12.49
N TYR A 177 -29.44 -24.50 13.18
CA TYR A 177 -29.35 -25.87 13.69
C TYR A 177 -30.41 -26.18 14.76
N SER A 178 -30.74 -25.21 15.61
CA SER A 178 -31.76 -25.39 16.65
C SER A 178 -33.18 -25.58 16.08
N SER A 179 -33.49 -24.97 14.94
CA SER A 179 -34.81 -25.08 14.31
C SER A 179 -35.01 -26.40 13.57
N ASP A 180 -33.95 -27.00 13.02
CA ASP A 180 -34.02 -28.27 12.28
C ASP A 180 -34.29 -29.47 13.20
N THR A 181 -33.80 -29.43 14.45
CA THR A 181 -34.08 -30.49 15.44
C THR A 181 -35.52 -30.52 15.96
N THR A 182 -36.28 -29.43 15.82
CA THR A 182 -37.68 -29.37 16.27
C THR A 182 -38.69 -29.90 15.26
N ASP A 183 -38.38 -29.91 13.97
CA ASP A 183 -39.31 -30.41 12.94
C ASP A 183 -39.28 -31.94 12.77
N HIS A 184 -38.18 -32.62 13.12
CA HIS A 184 -38.14 -34.10 13.08
C HIS A 184 -38.75 -34.82 14.29
N SER A 185 -39.17 -34.10 15.33
CA SER A 185 -39.84 -34.70 16.50
C SER A 185 -41.38 -34.71 16.39
N GLY A 186 -41.94 -34.03 15.38
CA GLY A 186 -43.40 -33.92 15.20
C GLY A 186 -44.06 -35.07 14.43
N ASP A 187 -43.32 -35.83 13.63
CA ASP A 187 -43.92 -36.69 12.59
C ASP A 187 -44.03 -38.19 12.97
N THR A 188 -43.44 -38.61 14.10
CA THR A 188 -43.58 -39.99 14.59
C THR A 188 -44.78 -40.21 15.52
N SER A 189 -45.45 -39.15 16.00
CA SER A 189 -46.58 -39.29 16.93
C SER A 189 -47.96 -39.39 16.23
N ALA A 190 -48.07 -38.99 14.96
CA ALA A 190 -49.35 -39.01 14.23
C ALA A 190 -49.70 -40.37 13.59
N LYS A 191 -48.76 -41.32 13.49
CA LYS A 191 -48.99 -42.63 12.83
C LYS A 191 -49.45 -43.76 13.75
N THR A 192 -49.45 -43.59 15.07
CA THR A 192 -49.92 -44.62 16.02
C THR A 192 -51.40 -44.51 16.38
N GLY A 193 -52.06 -43.38 16.11
CA GLY A 193 -53.48 -43.16 16.44
C GLY A 193 -54.51 -43.74 15.47
N PHE A 194 -54.13 -44.06 14.22
CA PHE A 194 -55.09 -44.50 13.20
C PHE A 194 -55.19 -46.02 13.04
N ARG A 195 -54.34 -46.80 13.72
CA ARG A 195 -54.28 -48.27 13.55
C ARG A 195 -55.05 -49.08 14.61
N GLN A 196 -55.81 -48.42 15.48
CA GLN A 196 -56.53 -49.08 16.58
C GLN A 196 -58.07 -49.01 16.45
N LYS A 197 -58.62 -48.40 15.39
CA LYS A 197 -60.07 -48.27 15.19
C LYS A 197 -60.68 -49.24 14.16
N ALA A 198 -59.93 -50.27 13.73
CA ALA A 198 -60.37 -51.26 12.75
C ALA A 198 -60.45 -52.71 13.29
N ARG A 199 -60.47 -52.89 14.62
CA ARG A 199 -60.46 -54.23 15.26
C ARG A 199 -61.53 -54.41 16.35
N MET A 200 -62.68 -53.77 16.18
CA MET A 200 -63.87 -54.02 16.98
C MET A 200 -65.09 -54.02 16.05
N HIS A 201 -65.24 -55.06 15.24
CA HIS A 201 -66.50 -55.53 14.64
C HIS A 201 -66.17 -56.73 13.74
N SER A 202 -65.87 -57.86 14.36
CA SER A 202 -66.04 -59.21 13.80
C SER A 202 -65.87 -60.23 14.91
#